data_AF-A0AAD8VFU0-F1
#
_entry.id   AF-A0AAD8VFU0-F1
#
_cell.length_a   1.000
_cell.length_b   1.000
_cell.length_c   1.000
_cell.angle_alpha   90.00
_cell.angle_beta   90.00
_cell.angle_gamma   90.00
#
_symmetry.space_group_name_H-M   'P 1'
#
loop_
_entity.id
_entity.type
_entity.pdbx_description
1 polymer ?
#
loop_
_entity_poly.entity_id
_entity_poly.type
_entity_poly.pdbx_seq_one_letter_code
_entity_poly.pdbx_strand_id
1 'polypeptide(L)'
;MAIFTEEQEQALQLFTSLQHLEFSTCLNLQSLHRGLRGLSSSKGLVIYSCEEILSLPPKEGLPTSLEELHVLFCSPEVTEQAKKLEEADPWFSVRVLEPLEL
;
A
#
# COMPACT_ATOMS: atom_id res chain seq x y z
N MET A 1 11.17 -2.29 14.37
CA MET A 1 10.78 -2.94 13.11
C MET A 1 9.40 -3.52 13.29
N ALA A 2 8.38 -2.90 12.68
CA ALA A 2 7.01 -3.37 12.77
C ALA A 2 6.55 -3.89 11.41
N ILE A 3 5.92 -5.06 11.45
CA ILE A 3 5.03 -5.58 10.42
C ILE A 3 3.68 -5.82 11.11
N PHE A 4 2.64 -6.14 10.35
CA PHE A 4 1.40 -6.52 10.98
C PHE A 4 1.53 -7.90 11.63
N THR A 5 0.84 -8.07 12.76
CA THR A 5 0.63 -9.39 13.35
C THR A 5 -0.52 -10.10 12.66
N GLU A 6 -0.58 -11.43 12.80
CA GLU A 6 -1.66 -12.25 12.23
C GLU A 6 -3.05 -11.73 12.63
N GLU A 7 -3.23 -11.30 13.88
CA GLU A 7 -4.48 -10.76 14.38
C GLU A 7 -4.86 -9.43 13.71
N GLN A 8 -3.87 -8.59 13.40
CA GLN A 8 -4.11 -7.35 12.66
C GLN A 8 -4.48 -7.65 11.20
N GLU A 9 -3.86 -8.64 10.56
CA GLU A 9 -4.26 -9.07 9.21
C GLU A 9 -5.69 -9.60 9.19
N GLN A 10 -6.06 -10.41 10.18
CA GLN A 10 -7.42 -10.93 10.33
C GLN A 10 -8.42 -9.81 10.58
N ALA A 11 -8.07 -8.82 11.40
CA ALA A 11 -8.92 -7.65 11.63
C ALA A 11 -9.16 -6.85 10.35
N LEU A 12 -8.16 -6.73 9.46
CA LEU A 12 -8.32 -6.07 8.17
C LEU A 12 -9.38 -6.74 7.29
N GLN A 13 -9.55 -8.07 7.39
CA GLN A 13 -10.59 -8.80 6.65
C GLN A 13 -12.01 -8.45 7.09
N LEU A 14 -12.19 -7.88 8.29
CA LEU A 14 -13.50 -7.47 8.80
C LEU A 14 -13.98 -6.15 8.19
N PHE A 15 -13.08 -5.35 7.61
CA PHE A 15 -13.41 -4.07 7.00
C PHE A 15 -13.93 -4.23 5.57
N THR A 16 -14.98 -5.03 5.41
CA THR A 16 -15.55 -5.43 4.11
C THR A 16 -16.17 -4.29 3.31
N SER A 17 -16.46 -3.15 3.95
CA SER A 17 -17.05 -1.97 3.30
C SER A 17 -16.05 -0.81 3.13
N LEU A 18 -14.80 -0.98 3.55
CA LEU A 18 -13.79 0.05 3.44
C LEU A 18 -13.44 0.27 1.97
N GLN A 19 -13.62 1.49 1.47
CA GLN A 19 -13.33 1.85 0.08
C GLN A 19 -11.97 2.53 -0.09
N HIS A 20 -11.48 3.18 0.97
CA HIS A 20 -10.23 3.93 0.95
C HIS A 20 -9.44 3.64 2.22
N LEU A 21 -8.17 3.27 2.06
CA LEU A 21 -7.24 3.07 3.16
C LEU A 21 -6.03 3.99 2.99
N GLU A 22 -5.62 4.67 4.05
CA GLU A 22 -4.43 5.50 4.06
C GLU A 22 -3.48 5.08 5.19
N PHE A 23 -2.21 4.92 4.82
CA PHE A 23 -1.07 4.83 5.73
C PHE A 23 -0.33 6.16 5.70
N SER A 24 -0.41 6.93 6.78
CA SER A 24 0.17 8.27 6.89
C SER A 24 1.25 8.30 7.96
N THR A 25 2.45 8.78 7.64
CA THR A 25 3.57 8.98 8.58
C THR A 25 3.91 7.74 9.43
N CYS A 26 3.97 6.57 8.78
CA CYS A 26 4.26 5.30 9.44
C CYS A 26 5.77 5.08 9.64
N LEU A 27 6.36 5.75 10.64
CA LEU A 27 7.81 5.77 10.91
C LEU A 27 8.41 4.48 11.48
N ASN A 28 7.65 3.41 11.61
CA ASN A 28 8.15 2.14 12.16
C ASN A 28 7.70 0.92 11.34
N LEU A 29 6.80 1.14 10.37
CA LEU A 29 6.20 0.08 9.56
C LEU A 29 7.13 -0.20 8.40
N GLN A 30 7.68 -1.42 8.33
CA GLN A 30 8.65 -1.76 7.29
C GLN A 30 8.04 -2.41 6.05
N SER A 31 6.84 -2.97 6.19
CA SER A 31 6.18 -3.66 5.09
C SER A 31 4.67 -3.68 5.28
N LEU A 32 3.97 -3.51 4.17
CA LEU A 32 2.55 -3.79 4.02
C LEU A 32 2.41 -5.24 3.52
N HIS A 33 2.48 -6.21 4.41
CA HIS A 33 2.27 -7.64 4.14
C HIS A 33 0.88 -7.97 3.51
N ARG A 34 0.63 -9.26 3.22
CA ARG A 34 -0.52 -9.77 2.42
C ARG A 34 -1.93 -9.56 3.02
N GLY A 35 -2.07 -9.08 4.26
CA GLY A 35 -3.37 -8.87 4.91
C GLY A 35 -4.27 -7.86 4.22
N LEU A 36 -3.70 -6.98 3.37
CA LEU A 36 -4.46 -6.03 2.56
C LEU A 36 -5.40 -6.72 1.56
N ARG A 37 -5.10 -7.95 1.13
CA ARG A 37 -5.98 -8.74 0.25
C ARG A 37 -7.39 -8.91 0.83
N GLY A 38 -7.51 -8.90 2.16
CA GLY A 38 -8.78 -8.99 2.88
C GLY A 38 -9.74 -7.82 2.65
N LEU A 39 -9.22 -6.66 2.23
CA LEU A 39 -9.98 -5.43 2.02
C LEU A 39 -10.72 -5.45 0.68
N SER A 40 -11.55 -6.47 0.47
CA SER A 40 -12.20 -6.80 -0.80
C SER A 40 -13.03 -5.69 -1.46
N SER A 41 -13.37 -4.60 -0.76
CA SER A 41 -14.08 -3.43 -1.32
C SER A 41 -13.21 -2.16 -1.47
N SER A 42 -11.92 -2.23 -1.11
CA SER A 42 -11.04 -1.06 -1.12
C SER A 42 -10.60 -0.74 -2.54
N LYS A 43 -11.02 0.44 -3.01
CA LYS A 43 -10.71 1.00 -4.33
C LYS A 43 -9.47 1.88 -4.32
N GLY A 44 -9.23 2.60 -3.21
CA GLY A 44 -8.07 3.47 -3.07
C GLY A 44 -7.15 3.03 -1.93
N LEU A 45 -5.83 3.02 -2.19
CA LEU A 45 -4.80 2.83 -1.18
C LEU A 45 -3.80 3.98 -1.27
N VAL A 46 -3.57 4.67 -0.16
CA VAL A 46 -2.63 5.79 -0.08
C VAL A 46 -1.54 5.45 0.93
N ILE A 47 -0.29 5.68 0.55
CA ILE A 47 0.88 5.59 1.41
C ILE A 47 1.57 6.95 1.36
N TYR A 48 1.52 7.68 2.47
CA TYR A 48 1.97 9.06 2.55
C TYR A 48 3.05 9.21 3.63
N SER A 49 4.23 9.69 3.25
CA SER A 49 5.33 10.00 4.18
C SER A 49 5.75 8.81 5.06
N CYS A 50 5.81 7.61 4.47
CA CYS A 50 6.18 6.38 5.16
C CYS A 50 7.57 5.89 4.70
N GLU A 51 8.62 6.57 5.13
CA GLU A 51 10.00 6.34 4.68
C GLU A 51 10.57 4.96 5.09
N GLU A 52 10.11 4.43 6.22
CA GLU A 52 10.57 3.14 6.74
C GLU A 52 9.94 1.94 6.03
N ILE A 53 8.89 2.14 5.23
CA ILE A 53 8.36 1.07 4.38
C ILE A 53 9.40 0.80 3.29
N LEU A 54 9.87 -0.44 3.22
CA LEU A 54 10.87 -0.87 2.24
C LEU A 54 10.28 -1.78 1.17
N SER A 55 9.11 -2.37 1.43
CA SER A 55 8.44 -3.28 0.50
C SER A 55 6.92 -3.13 0.48
N LEU A 56 6.38 -3.22 -0.73
CA LEU A 56 4.95 -3.37 -0.99
C LEU A 56 4.62 -4.85 -1.17
N PRO A 57 3.37 -5.26 -0.90
CA PRO A 57 2.95 -6.61 -1.22
C PRO A 57 2.91 -6.76 -2.75
N PRO A 58 3.13 -7.97 -3.27
CA PRO A 58 2.92 -8.24 -4.69
C PRO A 58 1.43 -8.06 -5.04
N LYS A 59 1.10 -7.97 -6.33
CA LYS A 59 -0.26 -7.67 -6.79
C LYS A 59 -1.31 -8.62 -6.21
N GLU A 60 -1.00 -9.91 -6.05
CA GLU A 60 -1.93 -10.88 -5.45
C GLU A 60 -2.15 -10.70 -3.93
N GLY A 61 -1.30 -9.91 -3.26
CA GLY A 61 -1.44 -9.49 -1.87
C GLY A 61 -2.18 -8.17 -1.69
N LEU A 62 -2.49 -7.45 -2.77
CA LEU A 62 -3.29 -6.23 -2.75
C LEU A 62 -4.80 -6.55 -2.79
N PRO A 63 -5.65 -5.59 -2.39
CA PRO A 63 -7.10 -5.75 -2.56
C PRO A 63 -7.47 -5.97 -4.02
N THR A 64 -8.36 -6.92 -4.28
CA THR A 64 -8.78 -7.27 -5.66
C THR A 64 -9.61 -6.19 -6.34
N SER A 65 -10.23 -5.30 -5.56
CA SER A 65 -11.01 -4.15 -6.04
C SER A 65 -10.21 -2.86 -6.12
N LEU A 66 -8.91 -2.92 -5.87
CA LEU A 66 -8.06 -1.74 -5.84
C LEU A 66 -7.92 -1.14 -7.25
N GLU A 67 -8.41 0.09 -7.40
CA GLU A 67 -8.43 0.87 -8.64
C GLU A 67 -7.28 1.89 -8.66
N GLU A 68 -6.90 2.44 -7.50
CA GLU A 68 -5.90 3.50 -7.37
C GLU A 68 -4.91 3.23 -6.22
N LEU A 69 -3.62 3.42 -6.49
CA LEU A 69 -2.56 3.45 -5.47
C LEU A 69 -1.75 4.74 -5.56
N HIS A 70 -1.71 5.47 -4.45
CA HIS A 70 -0.89 6.67 -4.32
C HIS A 70 0.26 6.40 -3.35
N VAL A 71 1.50 6.59 -3.81
CA VAL A 71 2.71 6.53 -3.00
C VAL A 71 3.38 7.89 -3.03
N LEU A 72 3.30 8.62 -1.92
CA LEU A 72 3.66 10.03 -1.84
C LEU A 72 4.70 10.24 -0.74
N PHE A 73 5.79 10.93 -1.05
CA PHE A 73 6.86 11.24 -0.10
C PHE A 73 7.41 9.99 0.62
N CYS A 74 7.50 8.86 -0.09
CA CYS A 74 8.02 7.60 0.45
C CYS A 74 9.42 7.30 -0.12
N SER A 75 10.05 6.23 0.36
CA SER A 75 11.35 5.78 -0.12
C SER A 75 11.35 5.49 -1.63
N PRO A 76 12.49 5.69 -2.33
CA PRO A 76 12.63 5.32 -3.75
C PRO A 76 12.30 3.84 -4.00
N GLU A 77 12.65 2.95 -3.06
CA GLU A 77 12.40 1.51 -3.17
C GLU A 77 10.91 1.18 -3.28
N VAL A 78 10.06 1.83 -2.47
CA VAL A 78 8.60 1.64 -2.50
C VAL A 78 7.99 2.28 -3.74
N THR A 79 8.51 3.45 -4.13
CA THR A 79 8.08 4.16 -5.33
C THR A 79 8.31 3.33 -6.59
N GLU A 80 9.48 2.70 -6.73
CA GLU A 80 9.79 1.80 -7.85
C GLU A 80 8.94 0.52 -7.83
N GLN A 81 8.66 -0.03 -6.64
CA GLN A 81 7.73 -1.17 -6.52
C GLN A 81 6.31 -0.80 -6.95
N ALA A 82 5.84 0.40 -6.62
CA ALA A 82 4.53 0.88 -7.04
C ALA A 82 4.44 1.02 -8.57
N LYS A 83 5.44 1.59 -9.23
CA LYS A 83 5.50 1.68 -10.71
C LYS A 83 5.44 0.30 -11.36
N LYS A 84 6.17 -0.69 -10.84
CA LYS A 84 6.14 -2.08 -11.34
C LYS A 84 4.76 -2.74 -11.20
N LEU A 85 3.99 -2.37 -10.20
CA LEU A 85 2.62 -2.88 -10.02
C LEU A 85 1.68 -2.35 -11.12
N GLU A 86 1.87 -1.13 -11.60
CA GLU A 86 1.13 -0.55 -12.72
C GLU A 86 1.44 -1.29 -14.04
N GLU A 87 2.72 -1.60 -14.29
CA GLU A 87 3.15 -2.36 -15.47
C GLU A 87 2.51 -3.77 -15.52
N ALA A 88 2.29 -4.38 -14.36
CA ALA A 88 1.68 -5.69 -14.25
C ALA A 88 0.15 -5.65 -14.46
N ASP A 89 -0.49 -4.48 -14.34
CA ASP A 89 -1.95 -4.37 -14.37
C ASP A 89 -2.47 -3.03 -14.92
N PRO A 90 -2.65 -2.89 -16.25
CA PRO A 90 -2.89 -1.59 -16.90
C PRO A 90 -4.20 -0.87 -16.56
N TRP A 91 -5.15 -1.54 -15.89
CA TRP A 91 -6.42 -0.91 -15.48
C TRP A 91 -6.34 -0.22 -14.11
N PHE A 92 -5.26 -0.49 -13.38
CA PHE A 92 -5.01 0.05 -12.05
C PHE A 92 -4.10 1.27 -12.16
N SER A 93 -4.53 2.41 -11.58
CA SER A 93 -3.79 3.67 -11.68
C SER A 93 -2.80 3.81 -10.54
N VAL A 94 -1.53 4.07 -10.85
CA VAL A 94 -0.52 4.35 -9.83
C VAL A 94 -0.09 5.81 -9.93
N ARG A 95 -0.09 6.50 -8.79
CA ARG A 95 0.49 7.84 -8.67
C ARG A 95 1.63 7.80 -7.68
N VAL A 96 2.79 8.24 -8.14
CA VAL A 96 3.96 8.40 -7.30
C VAL A 96 4.36 9.86 -7.22
N LEU A 97 4.71 10.31 -6.02
CA LEU A 97 5.30 11.63 -5.81
C LEU A 97 6.55 11.46 -4.95
N GLU A 98 7.70 11.74 -5.57
CA GLU A 98 8.99 11.68 -4.88
C GLU A 98 9.13 12.88 -3.92
N PRO A 99 9.80 12.72 -2.77
CA PRO A 99 10.14 13.85 -1.92
C PRO A 99 10.96 14.88 -2.70
N LEU A 100 10.64 16.17 -2.58
CA LEU A 100 11.52 17.21 -3.09
C LEU A 100 12.86 17.10 -2.36
N GLU A 101 13.95 16.86 -3.09
CA GLU A 101 15.30 16.98 -2.53
C GLU A 101 15.49 18.44 -2.09
N LEU A 102 15.52 18.67 -0.78
CA LEU A 102 15.75 19.98 -0.14
C LEU A 102 17.12 20.01 0.53
#